data_AF-A0A673LJ52-F1
#
_entry.id   AF-A0A673LJ52-F1
#
_cell.length_a   1.000
_cell.length_b   1.000
_cell.length_c   1.000
_cell.angle_alpha   90.00
_cell.angle_beta   90.00
_cell.angle_gamma   90.00
#
_symmetry.space_group_name_H-M   'P 1'
#
loop_
_entity.id
_entity.type
_entity.pdbx_description
1 polymer ?
#
loop_
_entity_poly.entity_id
_entity_poly.type
_entity_poly.pdbx_seq_one_letter_code
_entity_poly.pdbx_strand_id
1 'polypeptide(L)'
;MRVPVKLLIYSFWLFFLNCSQCQECHREDINYENTELAAKASYADGEAVKVNCMTGYTGLYRLKCEKGEWKKSIERSCAKKKCSNPGDIPNGDFKLAEGTEFVFGATLVYTCKKGYEMASRINQRTCRAQGWDNTVPVCEAVKCPAIHTDRDVTASGNTEEGSYGNVIHFECVSSGKKIDGSSDIHCEETGEWSDVVPTCKDITCTAPVISNGYVVEQMPEYQKDAILKYRCNPGFKPREGNPRCAKFGWTLNPECDEVTCELQSTTYGVEKINPEGKTIFRAGQSVEITCSKDYWFSFTKETSKTFKCQYNGEWDDRRTVCQEIRCEAPRDWYLSRPYNYFRGDMKLGAKISYSCRSGYRGTAKEATCTRDGWTPKPLCAEIMCEAPNIPNAEIVVGQKSNYIINSRIEYKCSPGFEPEQPEGITCDYRGQWTNIKKCTEKKCEAPNIPNAEIVGGQRPNYRINSTIEYKCSTGFKPVQPVRITCDSQRQWTDIRQCTGMVNMMDVCFTEKMCAPPCIPNAEIVGKQRSTYRINSRIEYKCSTGFEPEQPVQITCDSQRQWTDIQTCTGVLQWFNILPLNSIECCDINELID
;
A
#
# COMPACT_ATOMS: atom_id res chain seq x y z
N MET A 1 131.34 -103.90 88.01
CA MET A 1 132.38 -104.27 87.02
C MET A 1 131.91 -103.83 85.64
N ARG A 2 132.87 -103.42 84.81
CA ARG A 2 132.77 -103.15 83.38
C ARG A 2 132.12 -104.33 82.60
N VAL A 3 131.43 -103.98 81.49
CA VAL A 3 131.32 -104.70 80.18
C VAL A 3 130.22 -105.80 80.10
N PRO A 4 129.57 -106.13 78.95
CA PRO A 4 128.94 -105.33 77.86
C PRO A 4 127.68 -106.01 77.18
N VAL A 5 127.25 -105.51 75.99
CA VAL A 5 126.71 -106.25 74.78
C VAL A 5 125.20 -106.63 74.59
N LYS A 6 124.70 -106.26 73.38
CA LYS A 6 123.69 -106.83 72.42
C LYS A 6 122.16 -106.54 72.47
N LEU A 7 121.72 -105.81 71.42
CA LEU A 7 120.58 -105.97 70.47
C LEU A 7 119.61 -107.17 70.60
N LEU A 8 118.28 -106.92 70.46
CA LEU A 8 117.37 -107.44 69.40
C LEU A 8 115.91 -106.91 69.51
N ILE A 9 115.22 -106.93 68.37
CA ILE A 9 113.94 -106.32 67.94
C ILE A 9 112.77 -107.33 68.06
N TYR A 10 111.51 -106.93 68.33
CA TYR A 10 110.28 -107.68 67.91
C TYR A 10 108.97 -106.83 67.86
N SER A 11 108.30 -106.82 66.68
CA SER A 11 106.83 -106.74 66.32
C SER A 11 105.87 -105.75 67.01
N PHE A 12 105.03 -104.86 66.42
CA PHE A 12 104.25 -104.68 65.17
C PHE A 12 103.01 -105.59 64.92
N TRP A 13 101.86 -104.95 64.61
CA TRP A 13 100.47 -105.41 64.23
C TRP A 13 99.50 -105.66 65.42
N LEU A 14 98.25 -105.16 65.55
CA LEU A 14 97.15 -104.60 64.72
C LEU A 14 96.29 -103.67 65.61
N PHE A 15 95.63 -102.61 65.14
CA PHE A 15 94.26 -102.66 64.62
C PHE A 15 93.98 -101.43 63.73
N PHE A 16 93.88 -101.65 62.42
CA PHE A 16 93.13 -100.78 61.52
C PHE A 16 91.67 -101.24 61.57
N LEU A 17 90.80 -100.41 62.15
CA LEU A 17 89.37 -100.48 61.87
C LEU A 17 89.08 -99.52 60.70
N ASN A 18 88.71 -100.13 59.59
CA ASN A 18 88.21 -99.48 58.38
C ASN A 18 87.10 -98.48 58.73
N CYS A 19 87.35 -97.19 58.54
CA CYS A 19 86.27 -96.30 58.11
C CYS A 19 86.24 -96.37 56.59
N SER A 20 85.37 -97.24 56.08
CA SER A 20 84.88 -97.24 54.71
C SER A 20 84.45 -95.82 54.34
N GLN A 21 85.18 -95.17 53.43
CA GLN A 21 84.83 -93.90 52.77
C GLN A 21 83.93 -92.98 53.61
N CYS A 22 84.52 -92.15 54.47
CA CYS A 22 83.85 -90.90 54.83
C CYS A 22 83.69 -90.10 53.53
N GLN A 23 82.52 -90.18 52.93
CA GLN A 23 82.15 -89.49 51.72
C GLN A 23 81.89 -88.02 52.09
N GLU A 24 82.97 -87.25 52.24
CA GLU A 24 82.94 -85.80 52.46
C GLU A 24 82.75 -85.06 51.14
N CYS A 25 82.10 -83.91 51.19
CA CYS A 25 81.95 -83.04 50.02
C CYS A 25 83.01 -81.93 50.07
N HIS A 26 83.74 -81.74 48.97
CA HIS A 26 84.78 -80.73 48.85
C HIS A 26 84.22 -79.41 48.30
N ARG A 27 84.79 -78.28 48.72
CA ARG A 27 84.33 -76.96 48.23
C ARG A 27 84.66 -76.74 46.76
N GLU A 28 85.71 -77.39 46.25
CA GLU A 28 86.17 -77.27 44.86
C GLU A 28 85.11 -77.81 43.88
N ASP A 29 84.23 -78.70 44.34
CA ASP A 29 83.10 -79.25 43.57
C ASP A 29 81.89 -78.28 43.51
N ILE A 30 81.93 -77.16 44.23
CA ILE A 30 80.90 -76.11 44.20
C ILE A 30 81.25 -75.12 43.08
N ASN A 31 80.78 -75.42 41.87
CA ASN A 31 81.01 -74.58 40.68
C ASN A 31 79.72 -73.89 40.21
N TYR A 32 79.26 -72.90 40.97
CA TYR A 32 78.13 -72.04 40.57
C TYR A 32 78.63 -70.67 40.15
N GLU A 33 78.02 -70.08 39.12
CA GLU A 33 78.39 -68.74 38.67
C GLU A 33 78.08 -67.67 39.72
N ASN A 34 78.96 -66.68 39.83
CA ASN A 34 78.78 -65.50 40.67
C ASN A 34 78.62 -65.78 42.18
N THR A 35 79.19 -66.88 42.68
CA THR A 35 79.23 -67.22 44.11
C THR A 35 80.57 -66.95 44.77
N GLU A 36 80.55 -66.67 46.08
CA GLU A 36 81.73 -66.62 46.93
C GLU A 36 82.22 -68.03 47.28
N LEU A 37 83.50 -68.16 47.61
CA LEU A 37 84.08 -69.43 48.05
C LEU A 37 83.46 -69.90 49.37
N ALA A 38 83.11 -71.18 49.45
CA ALA A 38 82.64 -71.79 50.69
C ALA A 38 83.72 -71.73 51.78
N ALA A 39 83.31 -71.48 53.02
CA ALA A 39 84.22 -71.13 54.11
C ALA A 39 85.15 -72.27 54.55
N LYS A 40 84.72 -73.54 54.47
CA LYS A 40 85.54 -74.73 54.78
C LYS A 40 86.03 -75.40 53.49
N ALA A 41 87.17 -76.07 53.56
CA ALA A 41 87.70 -76.86 52.44
C ALA A 41 86.89 -78.16 52.19
N SER A 42 86.39 -78.80 53.25
CA SER A 42 85.50 -79.98 53.17
C SER A 42 84.37 -79.91 54.20
N TYR A 43 83.30 -80.66 53.94
CA TYR A 43 82.09 -80.74 54.75
C TYR A 43 81.67 -82.21 54.92
N ALA A 44 81.36 -82.61 56.16
CA ALA A 44 80.96 -83.97 56.48
C ALA A 44 79.53 -84.29 55.99
N ASP A 45 79.21 -85.58 55.85
CA ASP A 45 77.86 -86.04 55.48
C ASP A 45 76.79 -85.47 56.43
N GLY A 46 75.73 -84.91 55.87
CA GLY A 46 74.66 -84.21 56.57
C GLY A 46 74.92 -82.72 56.87
N GLU A 47 76.17 -82.22 56.78
CA GLU A 47 76.46 -80.79 56.96
C GLU A 47 75.87 -79.96 55.80
N ALA A 48 75.36 -78.78 56.14
CA ALA A 48 74.85 -77.81 55.17
C ALA A 48 75.71 -76.56 55.13
N VAL A 49 76.02 -76.09 53.94
CA VAL A 49 76.73 -74.83 53.69
C VAL A 49 75.81 -73.83 53.01
N LYS A 50 75.94 -72.58 53.47
CA LYS A 50 75.34 -71.41 52.82
C LYS A 50 76.39 -70.78 51.91
N VAL A 51 76.13 -70.75 50.61
CA VAL A 51 77.02 -70.10 49.62
C VAL A 51 76.37 -68.79 49.20
N ASN A 52 77.01 -67.68 49.55
CA ASN A 52 76.53 -66.34 49.21
C ASN A 52 76.97 -65.94 47.79
N CYS A 53 76.25 -65.00 47.20
CA CYS A 53 76.62 -64.43 45.90
C CYS A 53 77.71 -63.37 46.06
N MET A 54 78.54 -63.20 45.01
CA MET A 54 79.51 -62.11 44.93
C MET A 54 78.84 -60.72 45.01
N THR A 55 79.61 -59.71 45.41
CA THR A 55 79.14 -58.32 45.49
C THR A 55 78.48 -57.88 44.18
N GLY A 56 77.25 -57.38 44.27
CA GLY A 56 76.45 -56.94 43.12
C GLY A 56 75.49 -57.99 42.56
N TYR A 57 75.53 -59.22 43.08
CA TYR A 57 74.57 -60.28 42.76
C TYR A 57 73.65 -60.58 43.95
N THR A 58 72.45 -61.07 43.67
CA THR A 58 71.45 -61.47 44.66
C THR A 58 70.96 -62.88 44.34
N GLY A 59 70.78 -63.67 45.39
CA GLY A 59 70.56 -65.10 45.28
C GLY A 59 71.11 -65.78 46.52
N LEU A 60 70.97 -67.10 46.56
CA LEU A 60 71.42 -67.93 47.65
C LEU A 60 71.41 -69.40 47.23
N TYR A 61 72.54 -70.08 47.40
CA TYR A 61 72.57 -71.53 47.39
C TYR A 61 72.71 -72.06 48.82
N ARG A 62 71.84 -73.00 49.20
CA ARG A 62 72.02 -73.81 50.41
C ARG A 62 72.26 -75.24 49.97
N LEU A 63 73.48 -75.71 50.16
CA LEU A 63 73.91 -77.05 49.75
C LEU A 63 74.04 -77.92 50.98
N LYS A 64 73.62 -79.18 50.88
CA LYS A 64 73.77 -80.18 51.93
C LYS A 64 74.60 -81.32 51.37
N CYS A 65 75.64 -81.71 52.08
CA CYS A 65 76.44 -82.87 51.71
C CYS A 65 75.64 -84.13 52.03
N GLU A 66 75.36 -84.96 51.03
CA GLU A 66 74.69 -86.25 51.21
C GLU A 66 75.45 -87.33 50.43
N LYS A 67 76.08 -88.26 51.16
CA LYS A 67 76.89 -89.36 50.63
C LYS A 67 77.97 -88.89 49.64
N GLY A 68 78.66 -87.80 49.99
CA GLY A 68 79.77 -87.26 49.20
C GLY A 68 79.36 -86.43 47.99
N GLU A 69 78.05 -86.21 47.78
CA GLU A 69 77.53 -85.32 46.75
C GLU A 69 76.83 -84.10 47.35
N TRP A 70 77.00 -82.96 46.69
CA TRP A 70 76.25 -81.75 47.03
C TRP A 70 74.80 -81.83 46.54
N LYS A 71 73.84 -81.88 47.47
CA LYS A 71 72.41 -81.74 47.19
C LYS A 71 71.94 -80.32 47.44
N LYS A 72 71.22 -79.75 46.46
CA LYS A 72 70.66 -78.39 46.56
C LYS A 72 69.41 -78.42 47.46
N SER A 73 69.53 -77.86 48.66
CA SER A 73 68.41 -77.70 49.59
C SER A 73 67.61 -76.42 49.32
N ILE A 74 68.29 -75.34 48.92
CA ILE A 74 67.66 -74.11 48.43
C ILE A 74 68.44 -73.63 47.22
N GLU A 75 67.75 -73.38 46.12
CA GLU A 75 68.34 -72.88 44.87
C GLU A 75 67.71 -71.54 44.48
N ARG A 76 68.48 -70.46 44.67
CA ARG A 76 68.22 -69.14 44.08
C ARG A 76 69.50 -68.71 43.39
N SER A 77 69.58 -68.90 42.09
CA SER A 77 70.77 -68.58 41.31
C SER A 77 71.19 -67.11 41.49
N CYS A 78 72.50 -66.89 41.58
CA CYS A 78 73.09 -65.56 41.77
C CYS A 78 72.90 -64.71 40.51
N ALA A 79 71.81 -63.96 40.46
CA ALA A 79 71.50 -63.02 39.39
C ALA A 79 71.97 -61.62 39.77
N LYS A 80 72.24 -60.75 38.79
CA LYS A 80 72.62 -59.37 39.05
C LYS A 80 71.54 -58.67 39.90
N LYS A 81 71.96 -57.95 40.95
CA LYS A 81 71.04 -57.20 41.81
C LYS A 81 70.35 -56.12 40.99
N LYS A 82 69.02 -56.04 41.08
CA LYS A 82 68.22 -54.97 40.45
C LYS A 82 68.37 -53.67 41.24
N CYS A 83 68.68 -52.58 40.55
CA CYS A 83 68.56 -51.24 41.11
C CYS A 83 67.10 -50.78 41.10
N SER A 84 66.78 -49.81 41.95
CA SER A 84 65.48 -49.13 41.90
C SER A 84 65.32 -48.38 40.57
N ASN A 85 64.08 -47.99 40.25
CA ASN A 85 63.81 -47.10 39.13
C ASN A 85 64.76 -45.88 39.23
N PRO A 86 65.53 -45.55 38.18
CA PRO A 86 66.45 -44.41 38.20
C PRO A 86 65.79 -43.06 38.50
N GLY A 87 64.48 -42.95 38.36
CA GLY A 87 63.72 -41.72 38.61
C GLY A 87 63.69 -40.81 37.39
N ASP A 88 62.63 -40.01 37.30
CA ASP A 88 62.42 -39.11 36.18
C ASP A 88 63.35 -37.89 36.27
N ILE A 89 63.82 -37.43 35.11
CA ILE A 89 64.60 -36.20 34.98
C ILE A 89 63.69 -35.09 34.40
N PRO A 90 63.41 -34.01 35.14
CA PRO A 90 62.67 -32.88 34.60
C PRO A 90 63.40 -32.29 33.38
N ASN A 91 62.67 -32.06 32.30
CA ASN A 91 63.21 -31.49 31.05
C ASN A 91 64.40 -32.26 30.45
N GLY A 92 64.49 -33.55 30.74
CA GLY A 92 65.45 -34.47 30.15
C GLY A 92 64.82 -35.83 29.88
N ASP A 93 65.62 -36.72 29.34
CA ASP A 93 65.35 -38.14 29.18
C ASP A 93 66.61 -38.93 29.51
N PHE A 94 66.48 -40.24 29.70
CA PHE A 94 67.62 -41.12 29.92
C PHE A 94 67.52 -42.39 29.09
N LYS A 95 68.67 -42.99 28.78
CA LYS A 95 68.77 -44.29 28.11
C LYS A 95 69.84 -45.14 28.78
N LEU A 96 69.67 -46.46 28.73
CA LEU A 96 70.74 -47.40 29.06
C LEU A 96 71.84 -47.26 28.03
N ALA A 97 73.09 -47.11 28.49
CA ALA A 97 74.26 -47.15 27.63
C ALA A 97 74.33 -48.50 26.88
N GLU A 98 74.02 -49.59 27.60
CA GLU A 98 73.94 -50.94 27.07
C GLU A 98 72.88 -51.78 27.81
N GLY A 99 72.25 -52.71 27.10
CA GLY A 99 71.24 -53.63 27.65
C GLY A 99 69.85 -53.02 27.83
N THR A 100 68.95 -53.75 28.51
CA THR A 100 67.53 -53.38 28.69
C THR A 100 67.05 -53.41 30.14
N GLU A 101 67.91 -53.79 31.09
CA GLU A 101 67.54 -53.97 32.50
C GLU A 101 68.37 -53.09 33.44
N PHE A 102 67.74 -52.59 34.50
CA PHE A 102 68.37 -51.80 35.56
C PHE A 102 69.04 -52.71 36.61
N VAL A 103 70.11 -53.39 36.22
CA VAL A 103 70.83 -54.37 37.04
C VAL A 103 72.26 -53.93 37.35
N PHE A 104 72.91 -54.56 38.33
CA PHE A 104 74.29 -54.26 38.74
C PHE A 104 75.25 -54.20 37.54
N GLY A 105 76.00 -53.09 37.44
CA GLY A 105 76.90 -52.78 36.34
C GLY A 105 76.26 -52.01 35.17
N ALA A 106 74.93 -51.86 35.14
CA ALA A 106 74.24 -51.07 34.10
C ALA A 106 74.51 -49.57 34.28
N THR A 107 74.74 -48.87 33.18
CA THR A 107 74.98 -47.42 33.14
C THR A 107 73.87 -46.71 32.39
N LEU A 108 73.32 -45.66 32.97
CA LEU A 108 72.36 -44.76 32.33
C LEU A 108 73.06 -43.49 31.89
N VAL A 109 72.74 -43.03 30.68
CA VAL A 109 73.17 -41.75 30.13
C VAL A 109 71.95 -40.85 29.98
N TYR A 110 72.04 -39.66 30.56
CA TYR A 110 70.99 -38.66 30.58
C TYR A 110 71.26 -37.60 29.50
N THR A 111 70.19 -37.16 28.85
CA THR A 111 70.19 -36.14 27.80
C THR A 111 69.09 -35.13 28.06
N CYS A 112 69.41 -33.84 28.02
CA CYS A 112 68.40 -32.79 28.19
C CYS A 112 67.52 -32.67 26.93
N LYS A 113 66.28 -32.24 27.14
CA LYS A 113 65.33 -31.96 26.06
C LYS A 113 65.70 -30.67 25.35
N LYS A 114 65.11 -30.46 24.17
CA LYS A 114 65.29 -29.26 23.36
C LYS A 114 65.08 -27.99 24.21
N GLY A 115 66.03 -27.05 24.15
CA GLY A 115 66.00 -25.79 24.91
C GLY A 115 66.43 -25.88 26.38
N TYR A 116 66.95 -27.04 26.81
CA TYR A 116 67.53 -27.25 28.14
C TYR A 116 68.96 -27.77 28.03
N GLU A 117 69.81 -27.34 28.96
CA GLU A 117 71.21 -27.73 29.05
C GLU A 117 71.54 -28.46 30.35
N MET A 118 72.57 -29.32 30.30
CA MET A 118 72.98 -30.14 31.43
C MET A 118 73.77 -29.29 32.44
N ALA A 119 73.11 -28.87 33.53
CA ALA A 119 73.75 -28.11 34.60
C ALA A 119 74.61 -28.99 35.52
N SER A 120 74.33 -30.30 35.56
CA SER A 120 75.10 -31.25 36.36
C SER A 120 76.44 -31.63 35.71
N ARG A 121 77.50 -31.76 36.52
CA ARG A 121 78.85 -32.14 36.04
C ARG A 121 78.93 -33.55 35.45
N ILE A 122 78.01 -34.43 35.84
CA ILE A 122 77.98 -35.84 35.43
C ILE A 122 76.60 -36.13 34.87
N ASN A 123 76.52 -36.60 33.63
CA ASN A 123 75.29 -36.97 32.95
C ASN A 123 75.01 -38.47 32.97
N GLN A 124 75.72 -39.23 33.81
CA GLN A 124 75.61 -40.69 33.87
C GLN A 124 75.52 -41.24 35.29
N ARG A 125 74.82 -42.37 35.43
CA ARG A 125 74.67 -43.10 36.70
C ARG A 125 74.89 -44.57 36.46
N THR A 126 75.62 -45.21 37.36
CA THR A 126 75.91 -46.65 37.30
C THR A 126 75.23 -47.36 38.45
N CYS A 127 74.58 -48.49 38.18
CA CYS A 127 73.97 -49.34 39.19
C CYS A 127 75.08 -50.10 39.94
N ARG A 128 75.38 -49.66 41.17
CA ARG A 128 76.34 -50.29 42.09
C ARG A 128 75.63 -51.17 43.12
N ALA A 129 76.41 -51.82 43.99
CA ALA A 129 75.88 -52.75 44.99
C ALA A 129 74.88 -52.10 45.96
N GLN A 130 75.03 -50.80 46.23
CA GLN A 130 74.15 -50.00 47.09
C GLN A 130 73.04 -49.24 46.33
N GLY A 131 72.94 -49.39 45.01
CA GLY A 131 72.05 -48.60 44.16
C GLY A 131 72.82 -47.72 43.17
N TRP A 132 72.16 -46.72 42.62
CA TRP A 132 72.78 -45.76 41.69
C TRP A 132 73.83 -44.88 42.39
N ASP A 133 75.01 -44.71 41.78
CA ASP A 133 76.17 -44.06 42.39
C ASP A 133 76.16 -42.53 42.43
N ASN A 134 75.28 -41.86 41.66
CA ASN A 134 75.08 -40.40 41.71
C ASN A 134 73.58 -40.05 41.88
N THR A 135 73.27 -38.78 42.09
CA THR A 135 71.89 -38.25 42.03
C THR A 135 71.42 -38.12 40.58
N VAL A 136 70.11 -37.94 40.38
CA VAL A 136 69.56 -37.63 39.05
C VAL A 136 70.15 -36.30 38.57
N PRO A 137 70.70 -36.21 37.34
CA PRO A 137 71.21 -34.96 36.78
C PRO A 137 70.11 -33.90 36.59
N VAL A 138 70.50 -32.63 36.59
CA VAL A 138 69.61 -31.48 36.45
C VAL A 138 69.78 -30.85 35.07
N CYS A 139 68.67 -30.67 34.36
CA CYS A 139 68.57 -29.90 33.12
C CYS A 139 67.95 -28.53 33.41
N GLU A 140 68.70 -27.46 33.12
CA GLU A 140 68.24 -26.07 33.28
C GLU A 140 67.87 -25.49 31.92
N ALA A 141 66.90 -24.56 31.90
CA ALA A 141 66.51 -23.92 30.65
C ALA A 141 67.65 -23.01 30.16
N VAL A 142 67.91 -23.03 28.85
CA VAL A 142 68.86 -22.09 28.24
C VAL A 142 68.37 -20.66 28.48
N LYS A 143 69.30 -19.77 28.86
CA LYS A 143 68.99 -18.37 29.20
C LYS A 143 69.34 -17.44 28.04
N CYS A 144 68.49 -16.44 27.82
CA CYS A 144 68.73 -15.38 26.85
C CYS A 144 69.24 -14.10 27.53
N PRO A 145 69.97 -13.22 26.80
CA PRO A 145 70.44 -11.94 27.32
C PRO A 145 69.30 -11.07 27.85
N ALA A 146 69.58 -10.27 28.88
CA ALA A 146 68.62 -9.29 29.38
C ALA A 146 68.29 -8.26 28.28
N ILE A 147 67.01 -7.91 28.16
CA ILE A 147 66.51 -6.91 27.20
C ILE A 147 66.51 -5.54 27.86
N HIS A 148 67.25 -4.62 27.26
CA HIS A 148 67.21 -3.21 27.60
C HIS A 148 66.57 -2.43 26.45
N THR A 149 65.54 -1.63 26.75
CA THR A 149 64.89 -0.77 25.77
C THR A 149 65.33 0.68 25.93
N ASP A 150 65.31 1.42 24.83
CA ASP A 150 65.40 2.87 24.85
C ASP A 150 64.07 3.51 25.30
N ARG A 151 64.06 4.82 25.57
CA ARG A 151 62.90 5.56 26.11
C ARG A 151 61.63 5.52 25.24
N ASP A 152 61.74 5.15 23.96
CA ASP A 152 60.62 5.18 23.01
C ASP A 152 59.80 3.87 22.99
N VAL A 153 60.35 2.78 23.55
CA VAL A 153 59.78 1.42 23.50
C VAL A 153 59.65 0.85 24.91
N THR A 154 58.49 0.26 25.22
CA THR A 154 58.24 -0.52 26.43
C THR A 154 58.27 -2.01 26.12
N ALA A 155 59.02 -2.77 26.91
CA ALA A 155 59.02 -4.24 26.87
C ALA A 155 58.21 -4.81 28.05
N SER A 156 57.48 -5.88 27.79
CA SER A 156 56.72 -6.63 28.79
C SER A 156 57.01 -8.12 28.68
N GLY A 157 57.18 -8.79 29.82
CA GLY A 157 57.63 -10.18 29.92
C GLY A 157 58.87 -10.34 30.81
N ASN A 158 59.56 -11.47 30.69
CA ASN A 158 60.76 -11.78 31.49
C ASN A 158 62.01 -11.12 30.88
N THR A 159 62.13 -9.80 30.99
CA THR A 159 63.20 -9.02 30.33
C THR A 159 64.57 -9.19 30.97
N GLU A 160 64.66 -9.53 32.26
CA GLU A 160 65.94 -9.65 32.98
C GLU A 160 66.45 -11.11 33.04
N GLU A 161 65.55 -12.07 33.19
CA GLU A 161 65.85 -13.49 33.39
C GLU A 161 65.16 -14.37 32.32
N GLY A 162 65.25 -13.95 31.05
CA GLY A 162 64.64 -14.65 29.93
C GLY A 162 65.19 -16.07 29.78
N SER A 163 64.30 -17.05 29.65
CA SER A 163 64.65 -18.47 29.44
C SER A 163 63.92 -19.04 28.23
N TYR A 164 64.40 -20.16 27.69
CA TYR A 164 63.87 -20.82 26.50
C TYR A 164 62.33 -20.83 26.46
N GLY A 165 61.77 -20.32 25.35
CA GLY A 165 60.33 -20.22 25.13
C GLY A 165 59.64 -19.02 25.80
N ASN A 166 60.33 -18.22 26.61
CA ASN A 166 59.79 -16.94 27.07
C ASN A 166 59.61 -15.98 25.89
N VAL A 167 58.58 -15.14 25.97
CA VAL A 167 58.24 -14.15 24.95
C VAL A 167 58.29 -12.76 25.57
N ILE A 168 58.90 -11.82 24.87
CA ILE A 168 58.90 -10.39 25.21
C ILE A 168 58.04 -9.67 24.19
N HIS A 169 57.04 -8.96 24.69
CA HIS A 169 56.13 -8.14 23.90
C HIS A 169 56.54 -6.67 24.01
N PHE A 170 56.72 -6.01 22.86
CA PHE A 170 57.10 -4.61 22.77
C PHE A 170 55.92 -3.74 22.38
N GLU A 171 55.89 -2.51 22.90
CA GLU A 171 54.95 -1.46 22.50
C GLU A 171 55.63 -0.10 22.44
N CYS A 172 55.14 0.80 21.57
CA CYS A 172 55.59 2.18 21.57
C CYS A 172 54.96 2.97 22.71
N VAL A 173 55.79 3.75 23.42
CA VAL A 173 55.33 4.63 24.51
C VAL A 173 54.34 5.68 23.99
N SER A 174 54.60 6.24 22.82
CA SER A 174 53.72 7.20 22.17
C SER A 174 52.64 6.50 21.36
N SER A 175 51.37 6.84 21.62
CA SER A 175 50.22 6.42 20.80
C SER A 175 50.20 7.02 19.39
N GLY A 176 51.14 7.92 19.07
CA GLY A 176 51.36 8.47 17.72
C GLY A 176 52.32 7.66 16.85
N LYS A 177 53.01 6.64 17.42
CA LYS A 177 54.01 5.83 16.73
C LYS A 177 53.56 4.37 16.58
N LYS A 178 54.13 3.67 15.61
CA LYS A 178 54.01 2.21 15.41
C LYS A 178 55.37 1.53 15.55
N ILE A 179 55.34 0.25 15.90
CA ILE A 179 56.53 -0.59 15.95
C ILE A 179 57.03 -0.83 14.53
N ASP A 180 58.34 -0.74 14.36
CA ASP A 180 59.09 -1.12 13.16
C ASP A 180 60.05 -2.25 13.53
N GLY A 181 59.71 -3.47 13.10
CA GLY A 181 60.32 -4.73 13.53
C GLY A 181 59.27 -5.68 14.13
N SER A 182 59.74 -6.77 14.75
CA SER A 182 58.87 -7.75 15.40
C SER A 182 58.29 -7.21 16.71
N SER A 183 56.97 -7.27 16.88
CA SER A 183 56.29 -6.89 18.14
C SER A 183 56.57 -7.86 19.28
N ASP A 184 56.94 -9.09 18.94
CA ASP A 184 57.16 -10.17 19.86
C ASP A 184 58.46 -10.88 19.49
N ILE A 185 59.33 -11.10 20.47
CA ILE A 185 60.52 -11.93 20.32
C ILE A 185 60.48 -13.05 21.33
N HIS A 186 61.04 -14.20 20.99
CA HIS A 186 61.08 -15.36 21.87
C HIS A 186 62.49 -15.89 22.05
N CYS A 187 62.77 -16.44 23.23
CA CYS A 187 64.08 -16.99 23.55
C CYS A 187 64.23 -18.36 22.88
N GLU A 188 65.17 -18.46 21.94
CA GLU A 188 65.41 -19.66 21.15
C GLU A 188 66.29 -20.67 21.90
N GLU A 189 66.39 -21.89 21.35
CA GLU A 189 67.18 -22.97 21.95
C GLU A 189 68.68 -22.68 21.99
N THR A 190 69.13 -21.72 21.18
CA THR A 190 70.51 -21.23 21.11
C THR A 190 70.87 -20.31 22.26
N GLY A 191 69.87 -19.80 23.01
CA GLY A 191 70.07 -18.74 23.99
C GLY A 191 70.11 -17.34 23.37
N GLU A 192 69.69 -17.21 22.11
CA GLU A 192 69.48 -15.92 21.45
C GLU A 192 67.99 -15.61 21.34
N TRP A 193 67.65 -14.32 21.28
CA TRP A 193 66.29 -13.90 20.97
C TRP A 193 66.04 -14.03 19.47
N SER A 194 64.82 -14.44 19.11
CA SER A 194 64.41 -14.69 17.71
C SER A 194 64.51 -13.48 16.77
N ASP A 195 64.55 -12.27 17.34
CA ASP A 195 64.75 -11.02 16.60
C ASP A 195 65.39 -9.98 17.53
N VAL A 196 65.82 -8.85 16.96
CA VAL A 196 66.34 -7.70 17.70
C VAL A 196 65.21 -6.87 18.32
N VAL A 197 65.55 -6.06 19.33
CA VAL A 197 64.61 -5.08 19.92
C VAL A 197 64.13 -4.11 18.83
N PRO A 198 62.81 -3.96 18.61
CA PRO A 198 62.28 -3.14 17.52
C PRO A 198 62.36 -1.64 17.85
N THR A 199 62.12 -0.79 16.85
CA THR A 199 62.11 0.67 17.02
C THR A 199 60.71 1.26 16.81
N CYS A 200 60.48 2.51 17.25
CA CYS A 200 59.21 3.20 17.05
C CYS A 200 59.32 4.28 15.98
N LYS A 201 58.53 4.12 14.91
CA LYS A 201 58.41 5.08 13.80
C LYS A 201 57.04 5.74 13.78
N ASP A 202 56.94 6.88 13.11
CA ASP A 202 55.65 7.56 12.95
C ASP A 202 54.63 6.69 12.21
N ILE A 203 53.36 6.83 12.57
CA ILE A 203 52.28 6.11 11.88
C ILE A 203 52.09 6.73 10.50
N THR A 204 52.62 6.03 9.50
CA THR A 204 52.41 6.34 8.10
C THR A 204 51.83 5.14 7.35
N CYS A 205 50.98 5.43 6.37
CA CYS A 205 50.39 4.48 5.44
C CYS A 205 50.82 4.82 4.02
N THR A 206 50.99 3.81 3.17
CA THR A 206 51.26 4.01 1.73
C THR A 206 49.96 3.94 0.94
N ALA A 207 49.97 4.50 -0.27
CA ALA A 207 48.84 4.40 -1.19
C ALA A 207 48.53 2.92 -1.49
N PRO A 208 47.30 2.43 -1.20
CA PRO A 208 46.94 1.05 -1.49
C PRO A 208 46.62 0.88 -2.98
N VAL A 209 46.72 -0.35 -3.47
CA VAL A 209 46.25 -0.72 -4.82
C VAL A 209 44.75 -1.01 -4.74
N ILE A 210 43.95 -0.27 -5.51
CA ILE A 210 42.48 -0.36 -5.47
C ILE A 210 41.99 -1.06 -6.74
N SER A 211 41.47 -2.28 -6.60
CA SER A 211 40.85 -3.00 -7.70
C SER A 211 39.65 -2.21 -8.26
N ASN A 212 39.66 -1.95 -9.58
CA ASN A 212 38.65 -1.12 -10.26
C ASN A 212 38.50 0.31 -9.69
N GLY A 213 39.57 0.88 -9.15
CA GLY A 213 39.59 2.25 -8.69
C GLY A 213 40.98 2.87 -8.73
N TYR A 214 41.07 4.13 -8.30
CA TYR A 214 42.30 4.89 -8.23
C TYR A 214 42.25 5.94 -7.12
N VAL A 215 43.40 6.26 -6.57
CA VAL A 215 43.56 7.33 -5.58
C VAL A 215 43.53 8.68 -6.30
N VAL A 216 42.71 9.63 -5.82
CA VAL A 216 42.49 10.92 -6.51
C VAL A 216 43.72 11.82 -6.42
N GLU A 217 44.46 11.74 -5.32
CA GLU A 217 45.67 12.51 -5.04
C GLU A 217 46.67 11.58 -4.33
N GLN A 218 47.49 10.88 -5.11
CA GLN A 218 48.45 9.92 -4.55
C GLN A 218 49.60 10.65 -3.87
N MET A 219 49.77 10.41 -2.56
CA MET A 219 50.90 10.87 -1.78
C MET A 219 51.88 9.72 -1.55
N PRO A 220 53.19 9.98 -1.38
CA PRO A 220 54.16 8.94 -1.03
C PRO A 220 53.80 8.25 0.29
N GLU A 221 53.40 9.06 1.28
CA GLU A 221 52.99 8.61 2.60
C GLU A 221 51.81 9.43 3.13
N TYR A 222 50.93 8.77 3.86
CA TYR A 222 49.76 9.32 4.54
C TYR A 222 49.98 9.27 6.04
N GLN A 223 49.88 10.42 6.71
CA GLN A 223 50.06 10.53 8.16
C GLN A 223 48.88 9.92 8.93
N LYS A 224 49.06 9.67 10.23
CA LYS A 224 47.99 9.22 11.14
C LYS A 224 46.70 10.02 10.95
N ASP A 225 45.57 9.32 10.95
CA ASP A 225 44.22 9.86 10.79
C ASP A 225 43.91 10.49 9.41
N ALA A 226 44.85 10.48 8.47
CA ALA A 226 44.60 10.88 7.09
C ALA A 226 43.51 10.01 6.45
N ILE A 227 42.58 10.64 5.74
CA ILE A 227 41.50 9.97 5.03
C ILE A 227 41.91 9.73 3.57
N LEU A 228 41.86 8.47 3.13
CA LEU A 228 42.13 8.12 1.74
C LEU A 228 40.98 8.57 0.84
N LYS A 229 41.28 9.48 -0.10
CA LYS A 229 40.34 9.87 -1.16
C LYS A 229 40.60 9.04 -2.41
N TYR A 230 39.65 8.17 -2.74
CA TYR A 230 39.72 7.34 -3.94
C TYR A 230 38.43 7.45 -4.75
N ARG A 231 38.52 7.10 -6.03
CA ARG A 231 37.40 7.00 -6.95
C ARG A 231 37.39 5.62 -7.59
N CYS A 232 36.20 5.16 -7.94
CA CYS A 232 36.01 3.91 -8.64
C CYS A 232 35.89 4.16 -10.14
N ASN A 233 36.33 3.18 -10.93
CA ASN A 233 36.18 3.16 -12.37
C ASN A 233 34.68 3.10 -12.74
N PRO A 234 34.30 3.51 -13.96
CA PRO A 234 32.91 3.44 -14.41
C PRO A 234 32.32 2.03 -14.24
N GLY A 235 31.14 1.95 -13.62
CA GLY A 235 30.48 0.68 -13.31
C GLY A 235 30.80 0.10 -11.94
N PHE A 236 31.58 0.80 -11.12
CA PHE A 236 31.90 0.41 -9.74
C PHE A 236 31.61 1.54 -8.75
N LYS A 237 31.29 1.19 -7.50
CA LYS A 237 31.01 2.12 -6.40
C LYS A 237 31.91 1.82 -5.20
N PRO A 238 32.31 2.84 -4.42
CA PRO A 238 33.09 2.62 -3.21
C PRO A 238 32.25 1.86 -2.18
N ARG A 239 32.91 0.98 -1.40
CA ARG A 239 32.30 0.45 -0.19
C ARG A 239 32.00 1.56 0.81
N GLU A 240 30.99 1.32 1.65
CA GLU A 240 30.61 2.27 2.68
C GLU A 240 31.76 2.49 3.68
N GLY A 241 32.00 3.76 4.02
CA GLY A 241 33.07 4.17 4.92
C GLY A 241 34.28 4.77 4.21
N ASN A 242 35.09 5.49 4.98
CA ASN A 242 36.29 6.17 4.49
C ASN A 242 37.53 5.55 5.17
N PRO A 243 38.47 4.94 4.43
CA PRO A 243 39.70 4.42 5.01
C PRO A 243 40.51 5.52 5.68
N ARG A 244 40.88 5.30 6.94
CA ARG A 244 41.74 6.20 7.72
C ARG A 244 43.07 5.55 8.01
N CYS A 245 44.16 6.30 7.98
CA CYS A 245 45.46 5.74 8.33
C CYS A 245 45.56 5.53 9.85
N ALA A 246 45.82 4.30 10.27
CA ALA A 246 45.93 3.88 11.66
C ALA A 246 47.21 3.08 11.91
N LYS A 247 47.42 2.66 13.17
CA LYS A 247 48.65 2.00 13.65
C LYS A 247 49.05 0.77 12.80
N PHE A 248 48.08 0.01 12.33
CA PHE A 248 48.27 -1.23 11.56
C PHE A 248 48.03 -1.06 10.04
N GLY A 249 47.95 0.19 9.55
CA GLY A 249 47.59 0.50 8.16
C GLY A 249 46.22 1.14 8.03
N TRP A 250 45.56 0.97 6.88
CA TRP A 250 44.24 1.55 6.63
C TRP A 250 43.14 0.86 7.43
N THR A 251 42.28 1.63 8.10
CA THR A 251 41.17 1.09 8.93
C THR A 251 40.15 0.28 8.14
N LEU A 252 40.01 0.56 6.85
CA LEU A 252 39.12 -0.15 5.93
C LEU A 252 39.95 -0.48 4.69
N ASN A 253 39.69 -1.64 4.10
CA ASN A 253 40.27 -2.00 2.81
C ASN A 253 39.51 -1.27 1.69
N PRO A 254 40.11 -0.31 0.97
CA PRO A 254 39.45 0.39 -0.13
C PRO A 254 39.25 -0.55 -1.31
N GLU A 255 38.01 -0.96 -1.54
CA GLU A 255 37.61 -1.75 -2.68
C GLU A 255 36.41 -1.11 -3.37
N CYS A 256 36.38 -1.24 -4.69
CA CYS A 256 35.29 -0.78 -5.53
C CYS A 256 34.41 -1.97 -5.90
N ASP A 257 33.19 -2.00 -5.37
CA ASP A 257 32.21 -3.05 -5.65
C ASP A 257 31.51 -2.76 -6.99
N GLU A 258 31.17 -3.82 -7.72
CA GLU A 258 30.46 -3.68 -9.00
C GLU A 258 29.07 -3.07 -8.78
N VAL A 259 28.69 -2.10 -9.62
CA VAL A 259 27.36 -1.48 -9.59
C VAL A 259 26.39 -2.39 -10.31
N THR A 260 25.47 -2.95 -9.53
CA THR A 260 24.40 -3.81 -10.01
C THR A 260 23.04 -3.30 -9.57
N CYS A 261 22.05 -3.44 -10.45
CA CYS A 261 20.65 -3.22 -10.16
C CYS A 261 19.95 -4.58 -10.09
N GLU A 262 19.26 -4.84 -8.97
CA GLU A 262 18.49 -6.05 -8.77
C GLU A 262 17.02 -5.80 -9.10
N LEU A 263 16.39 -6.77 -9.78
CA LEU A 263 14.95 -6.78 -10.00
C LEU A 263 14.22 -7.28 -8.76
N GLN A 264 13.49 -6.38 -8.11
CA GLN A 264 12.70 -6.68 -6.90
C GLN A 264 11.45 -7.53 -7.18
N SER A 265 10.94 -7.58 -8.42
CA SER A 265 9.61 -8.11 -8.77
C SER A 265 9.65 -9.20 -9.83
N THR A 266 10.18 -10.37 -9.51
CA THR A 266 10.28 -11.49 -10.47
C THR A 266 9.17 -12.55 -10.35
N THR A 267 8.09 -12.30 -9.60
CA THR A 267 7.00 -13.30 -9.48
C THR A 267 5.55 -12.77 -9.51
N TYR A 268 5.27 -11.50 -9.19
CA TYR A 268 3.88 -11.02 -9.14
C TYR A 268 3.53 -10.13 -10.34
N GLY A 269 2.57 -10.57 -11.16
CA GLY A 269 2.01 -9.76 -12.24
C GLY A 269 2.92 -9.53 -13.45
N VAL A 270 4.07 -10.22 -13.55
CA VAL A 270 4.98 -10.18 -14.70
C VAL A 270 4.71 -11.39 -15.60
N GLU A 271 4.53 -11.13 -16.90
CA GLU A 271 4.32 -12.16 -17.91
C GLU A 271 5.63 -12.58 -18.58
N LYS A 272 6.50 -11.61 -18.87
CA LYS A 272 7.77 -11.85 -19.59
C LYS A 272 8.86 -10.89 -19.13
N ILE A 273 10.08 -11.40 -19.00
CA ILE A 273 11.30 -10.61 -18.75
C ILE A 273 12.29 -10.92 -19.86
N ASN A 274 12.88 -9.89 -20.47
CA ASN A 274 13.89 -10.02 -21.51
C ASN A 274 15.17 -9.26 -21.11
N PRO A 275 16.31 -9.95 -20.94
CA PRO A 275 16.56 -11.38 -21.14
C PRO A 275 16.00 -12.28 -20.03
N GLU A 276 15.57 -13.48 -20.39
CA GLU A 276 14.94 -14.44 -19.49
C GLU A 276 15.92 -14.97 -18.43
N GLY A 277 15.43 -15.19 -17.20
CA GLY A 277 16.22 -15.74 -16.09
C GLY A 277 17.23 -14.79 -15.45
N LYS A 278 17.42 -13.58 -15.98
CA LYS A 278 18.36 -12.59 -15.44
C LYS A 278 17.68 -11.64 -14.46
N THR A 279 18.19 -11.58 -13.24
CA THR A 279 17.66 -10.74 -12.15
C THR A 279 18.61 -9.63 -11.69
N ILE A 280 19.90 -9.75 -12.02
CA ILE A 280 20.95 -8.80 -11.65
C ILE A 280 21.53 -8.19 -12.93
N PHE A 281 21.56 -6.87 -13.01
CA PHE A 281 21.98 -6.12 -14.20
C PHE A 281 23.11 -5.16 -13.84
N ARG A 282 24.20 -5.20 -14.61
CA ARG A 282 25.32 -4.27 -14.45
C ARG A 282 24.93 -2.88 -14.97
N ALA A 283 25.59 -1.84 -14.45
CA ALA A 283 25.43 -0.48 -14.95
C ALA A 283 25.56 -0.41 -16.48
N GLY A 284 24.59 0.24 -17.13
CA GLY A 284 24.46 0.35 -18.58
C GLY A 284 23.62 -0.73 -19.24
N GLN A 285 23.36 -1.86 -18.58
CA GLN A 285 22.48 -2.92 -19.10
C GLN A 285 21.01 -2.53 -18.94
N SER A 286 20.18 -3.07 -19.82
CA SER A 286 18.75 -2.85 -19.82
C SER A 286 17.97 -4.16 -19.71
N VAL A 287 16.76 -4.05 -19.19
CA VAL A 287 15.78 -5.13 -19.12
C VAL A 287 14.43 -4.63 -19.60
N GLU A 288 13.79 -5.41 -20.45
CA GLU A 288 12.40 -5.19 -20.83
C GLU A 288 11.50 -6.10 -20.00
N ILE A 289 10.50 -5.50 -19.36
CA ILE A 289 9.52 -6.20 -18.51
C ILE A 289 8.14 -6.01 -19.13
N THR A 290 7.44 -7.13 -19.34
CA THR A 290 6.04 -7.15 -19.78
C THR A 290 5.15 -7.63 -18.65
N CYS A 291 4.16 -6.81 -18.27
CA CYS A 291 3.18 -7.13 -17.23
C CYS A 291 2.05 -8.02 -17.79
N SER A 292 1.56 -8.92 -16.93
CA SER A 292 0.41 -9.78 -17.21
C SER A 292 -0.87 -8.97 -17.42
N LYS A 293 -1.88 -9.59 -18.05
CA LYS A 293 -3.14 -8.95 -18.46
C LYS A 293 -3.87 -8.09 -17.40
N ASP A 294 -3.76 -8.41 -16.11
CA ASP A 294 -4.44 -7.72 -15.01
C ASP A 294 -3.55 -6.66 -14.31
N TYR A 295 -2.37 -6.39 -14.89
CA TYR A 295 -1.33 -5.55 -14.33
C TYR A 295 -0.81 -4.53 -15.36
N TRP A 296 -0.24 -3.44 -14.87
CA TRP A 296 0.44 -2.42 -15.68
C TRP A 296 1.57 -1.76 -14.90
N PHE A 297 2.40 -0.97 -15.59
CA PHE A 297 3.29 -0.04 -14.91
C PHE A 297 2.49 1.12 -14.32
N SER A 298 2.75 1.39 -13.04
CA SER A 298 2.10 2.47 -12.30
C SER A 298 2.22 3.81 -13.06
N PHE A 299 1.13 4.57 -13.15
CA PHE A 299 1.01 5.88 -13.82
C PHE A 299 1.14 5.90 -15.35
N THR A 300 1.95 5.05 -15.99
CA THR A 300 2.10 5.08 -17.46
C THR A 300 1.01 4.30 -18.18
N LYS A 301 0.35 3.36 -17.49
CA LYS A 301 -0.65 2.44 -18.06
C LYS A 301 -0.11 1.55 -19.19
N GLU A 302 1.21 1.47 -19.31
CA GLU A 302 1.88 0.63 -20.29
C GLU A 302 1.98 -0.81 -19.79
N THR A 303 1.97 -1.76 -20.72
CA THR A 303 2.11 -3.20 -20.44
C THR A 303 3.52 -3.70 -20.67
N SER A 304 4.36 -2.98 -21.43
CA SER A 304 5.78 -3.28 -21.60
C SER A 304 6.61 -2.01 -21.44
N LYS A 305 7.71 -2.09 -20.70
CA LYS A 305 8.64 -0.98 -20.51
C LYS A 305 10.07 -1.50 -20.37
N THR A 306 11.02 -0.75 -20.93
CA THR A 306 12.45 -1.01 -20.77
C THR A 306 13.03 -0.15 -19.65
N PHE A 307 13.82 -0.76 -18.78
CA PHE A 307 14.53 -0.13 -17.68
C PHE A 307 16.03 -0.27 -17.89
N LYS A 308 16.79 0.78 -17.61
CA LYS A 308 18.25 0.80 -17.71
C LYS A 308 18.88 0.97 -16.33
N CYS A 309 19.79 0.07 -15.98
CA CYS A 309 20.57 0.20 -14.75
C CYS A 309 21.57 1.35 -14.89
N GLN A 310 21.46 2.35 -14.02
CA GLN A 310 22.32 3.53 -14.02
C GLN A 310 23.61 3.27 -13.23
N TYR A 311 24.61 4.13 -13.43
CA TYR A 311 25.91 4.03 -12.75
C TYR A 311 25.87 4.33 -11.25
N ASN A 312 24.74 4.79 -10.73
CA ASN A 312 24.50 4.95 -9.28
C ASN A 312 23.91 3.69 -8.63
N GLY A 313 23.63 2.62 -9.40
CA GLY A 313 23.02 1.40 -8.90
C GLY A 313 21.49 1.47 -8.80
N GLU A 314 20.87 2.47 -9.42
CA GLU A 314 19.43 2.61 -9.48
C GLU A 314 18.92 2.38 -10.91
N TRP A 315 17.69 1.90 -11.02
CA TRP A 315 16.99 1.87 -12.31
C TRP A 315 16.62 3.30 -12.73
N ASP A 316 16.76 3.61 -14.02
CA ASP A 316 16.34 4.88 -14.62
C ASP A 316 14.88 5.27 -14.32
N ASP A 317 14.02 4.28 -14.13
CA ASP A 317 12.73 4.42 -13.47
C ASP A 317 12.62 3.42 -12.31
N ARG A 318 12.45 3.92 -11.09
CA ARG A 318 12.32 3.10 -9.86
C ARG A 318 11.06 2.22 -9.83
N ARG A 319 10.15 2.38 -10.79
CA ARG A 319 8.88 1.63 -10.90
C ARG A 319 9.01 0.41 -11.81
N THR A 320 9.97 -0.46 -11.51
CA THR A 320 10.18 -1.75 -12.21
C THR A 320 9.13 -2.81 -11.87
N VAL A 321 8.09 -2.46 -11.11
CA VAL A 321 7.12 -3.38 -10.52
C VAL A 321 5.79 -3.26 -11.25
N CYS A 322 5.27 -4.39 -11.73
CA CYS A 322 3.91 -4.51 -12.25
C CYS A 322 2.90 -4.40 -11.10
N GLN A 323 1.98 -3.44 -11.19
CA GLN A 323 0.93 -3.24 -10.19
C GLN A 323 -0.43 -3.65 -10.77
N GLU A 324 -1.29 -4.21 -9.92
CA GLU A 324 -2.67 -4.55 -10.30
C GLU A 324 -3.38 -3.30 -10.85
N ILE A 325 -4.14 -3.49 -11.93
CA ILE A 325 -4.92 -2.39 -12.52
C ILE A 325 -6.02 -1.96 -11.54
N ARG A 326 -5.97 -0.69 -11.14
CA ARG A 326 -6.97 -0.05 -10.29
C ARG A 326 -7.46 1.24 -10.95
N CYS A 327 -8.76 1.39 -11.06
CA CYS A 327 -9.33 2.63 -11.59
C CYS A 327 -9.29 3.72 -10.52
N GLU A 328 -8.79 4.90 -10.90
CA GLU A 328 -8.92 6.09 -10.07
C GLU A 328 -10.38 6.50 -9.92
N ALA A 329 -10.73 7.16 -8.81
CA ALA A 329 -12.08 7.73 -8.66
C ALA A 329 -12.39 8.68 -9.83
N PRO A 330 -13.54 8.51 -10.51
CA PRO A 330 -13.85 9.30 -11.69
C PRO A 330 -13.93 10.78 -11.34
N ARG A 331 -13.20 11.62 -12.09
CA ARG A 331 -13.25 13.10 -11.98
C ARG A 331 -14.47 13.69 -12.71
N ASP A 332 -15.60 12.99 -12.65
CA ASP A 332 -16.85 13.42 -13.25
C ASP A 332 -17.59 14.30 -12.22
N TRP A 333 -17.66 15.61 -12.49
CA TRP A 333 -18.25 16.60 -11.58
C TRP A 333 -19.77 16.46 -11.44
N TYR A 334 -20.41 15.76 -12.40
CA TYR A 334 -21.83 15.49 -12.43
C TYR A 334 -22.25 14.36 -11.48
N LEU A 335 -21.29 13.60 -10.92
CA LEU A 335 -21.57 12.59 -9.91
C LEU A 335 -22.04 13.21 -8.60
N SER A 336 -23.10 12.64 -8.03
CA SER A 336 -23.52 12.95 -6.67
C SER A 336 -22.55 12.29 -5.71
N ARG A 337 -21.92 13.07 -4.82
CA ARG A 337 -21.01 12.57 -3.75
C ARG A 337 -20.09 11.40 -4.22
N PRO A 338 -19.23 11.60 -5.24
CA PRO A 338 -18.44 10.52 -5.86
C PRO A 338 -17.58 9.75 -4.85
N TYR A 339 -17.08 10.45 -3.83
CA TYR A 339 -16.31 9.84 -2.76
C TYR A 339 -17.11 8.80 -1.95
N ASN A 340 -18.44 8.73 -2.02
CA ASN A 340 -19.22 7.73 -1.27
C ASN A 340 -19.35 6.39 -2.01
N TYR A 341 -19.44 6.42 -3.33
CA TYR A 341 -19.66 5.23 -4.15
C TYR A 341 -18.34 4.59 -4.59
N PHE A 342 -17.33 5.41 -4.85
CA PHE A 342 -16.03 5.00 -5.38
C PHE A 342 -15.00 4.89 -4.24
N ARG A 343 -15.25 3.99 -3.26
CA ARG A 343 -14.29 3.61 -2.19
C ARG A 343 -14.01 2.10 -2.21
N GLY A 344 -12.80 1.71 -1.84
CA GLY A 344 -12.44 0.31 -1.62
C GLY A 344 -11.75 -0.35 -2.81
N ASP A 345 -12.16 -1.58 -3.15
CA ASP A 345 -11.46 -2.42 -4.11
C ASP A 345 -11.86 -2.13 -5.58
N MET A 346 -11.25 -1.08 -6.13
CA MET A 346 -11.52 -0.56 -7.47
C MET A 346 -10.68 -1.25 -8.55
N LYS A 347 -10.53 -2.57 -8.43
CA LYS A 347 -9.74 -3.39 -9.37
C LYS A 347 -10.42 -3.53 -10.73
N LEU A 348 -9.65 -3.96 -11.73
CA LEU A 348 -10.16 -4.31 -13.05
C LEU A 348 -11.38 -5.24 -12.94
N GLY A 349 -12.47 -4.90 -13.64
CA GLY A 349 -13.74 -5.63 -13.62
C GLY A 349 -14.69 -5.26 -12.48
N ALA A 350 -14.28 -4.43 -11.52
CA ALA A 350 -15.17 -3.95 -10.45
C ALA A 350 -16.37 -3.20 -11.04
N LYS A 351 -17.57 -3.49 -10.51
CA LYS A 351 -18.83 -2.82 -10.87
C LYS A 351 -19.33 -2.00 -9.68
N ILE A 352 -19.57 -0.71 -9.91
CA ILE A 352 -19.98 0.23 -8.86
C ILE A 352 -21.26 0.93 -9.29
N SER A 353 -22.32 0.81 -8.49
CA SER A 353 -23.53 1.62 -8.63
C SER A 353 -23.25 3.06 -8.24
N TYR A 354 -23.71 4.02 -9.04
CA TYR A 354 -23.50 5.45 -8.80
C TYR A 354 -24.81 6.23 -8.99
N SER A 355 -24.81 7.48 -8.52
CA SER A 355 -25.91 8.41 -8.73
C SER A 355 -25.38 9.75 -9.23
N CYS A 356 -26.21 10.44 -10.02
CA CYS A 356 -25.87 11.74 -10.59
C CYS A 356 -26.47 12.88 -9.75
N ARG A 357 -25.88 14.07 -9.87
CA ARG A 357 -26.42 15.30 -9.28
C ARG A 357 -27.76 15.66 -9.95
N SER A 358 -28.53 16.50 -9.27
CA SER A 358 -29.73 17.10 -9.86
C SER A 358 -29.37 17.79 -11.17
N GLY A 359 -30.17 17.57 -12.22
CA GLY A 359 -29.85 18.03 -13.58
C GLY A 359 -29.30 16.94 -14.51
N TYR A 360 -28.84 15.80 -13.96
CA TYR A 360 -28.08 14.77 -14.69
C TYR A 360 -28.67 13.37 -14.47
N ARG A 361 -28.57 12.51 -15.49
CA ARG A 361 -28.97 11.10 -15.44
C ARG A 361 -27.79 10.17 -15.70
N GLY A 362 -27.80 9.00 -15.06
CA GLY A 362 -26.79 7.97 -15.30
C GLY A 362 -26.93 7.41 -16.72
N THR A 363 -25.81 7.27 -17.43
CA THR A 363 -25.78 6.63 -18.75
C THR A 363 -25.87 5.10 -18.64
N ALA A 364 -25.53 4.54 -17.48
CA ALA A 364 -25.74 3.15 -17.11
C ALA A 364 -26.12 3.00 -15.63
N LYS A 365 -26.59 1.81 -15.23
CA LYS A 365 -26.88 1.50 -13.82
C LYS A 365 -25.62 1.37 -12.97
N GLU A 366 -24.54 0.89 -13.57
CA GLU A 366 -23.26 0.62 -12.90
C GLU A 366 -22.11 1.11 -13.76
N ALA A 367 -21.06 1.58 -13.11
CA ALA A 367 -19.77 1.87 -13.73
C ALA A 367 -18.90 0.62 -13.64
N THR A 368 -18.25 0.23 -14.73
CA THR A 368 -17.30 -0.90 -14.74
C THR A 368 -15.88 -0.38 -14.90
N CYS A 369 -14.97 -0.85 -14.03
CA CYS A 369 -13.55 -0.54 -14.13
C CYS A 369 -12.93 -1.33 -15.28
N THR A 370 -12.44 -0.62 -16.29
CA THR A 370 -11.74 -1.18 -17.46
C THR A 370 -10.31 -0.66 -17.51
N ARG A 371 -9.50 -1.15 -18.46
CA ARG A 371 -8.14 -0.64 -18.71
C ARG A 371 -8.10 0.87 -18.99
N ASP A 372 -9.13 1.39 -19.64
CA ASP A 372 -9.23 2.82 -19.96
C ASP A 372 -9.83 3.66 -18.82
N GLY A 373 -10.10 3.05 -17.67
CA GLY A 373 -10.78 3.65 -16.52
C GLY A 373 -12.25 3.24 -16.43
N TRP A 374 -13.05 4.04 -15.72
CA TRP A 374 -14.48 3.78 -15.54
C TRP A 374 -15.24 3.96 -16.85
N THR A 375 -16.11 3.01 -17.15
CA THR A 375 -17.02 3.03 -18.30
C THR A 375 -18.46 2.84 -17.82
N PRO A 376 -19.47 3.41 -18.50
CA PRO A 376 -19.39 4.26 -19.71
C PRO A 376 -18.79 5.68 -19.46
N LYS A 377 -18.37 6.36 -20.52
CA LYS A 377 -17.90 7.76 -20.48
C LYS A 377 -18.81 8.65 -21.34
N PRO A 378 -19.45 9.71 -20.81
CA PRO A 378 -19.50 10.09 -19.39
C PRO A 378 -20.38 9.14 -18.57
N LEU A 379 -20.18 9.13 -17.25
CA LEU A 379 -21.04 8.35 -16.35
C LEU A 379 -22.40 9.05 -16.17
N CYS A 380 -22.37 10.38 -16.03
CA CYS A 380 -23.56 11.18 -15.92
C CYS A 380 -23.69 12.09 -17.15
N ALA A 381 -24.85 12.04 -17.80
CA ALA A 381 -25.20 12.92 -18.91
C ALA A 381 -26.24 13.94 -18.45
N GLU A 382 -26.15 15.17 -18.98
CA GLU A 382 -27.13 16.21 -18.70
C GLU A 382 -28.51 15.78 -19.21
N ILE A 383 -29.55 16.02 -18.40
CA ILE A 383 -30.92 15.74 -18.81
C ILE A 383 -31.36 16.91 -19.69
N MET A 384 -31.63 16.59 -20.95
CA MET A 384 -32.14 17.54 -21.94
C MET A 384 -33.51 17.10 -22.41
N CYS A 385 -34.38 18.07 -22.69
CA CYS A 385 -35.59 17.85 -23.46
C CYS A 385 -35.27 18.04 -24.94
N GLU A 386 -35.75 17.10 -25.76
CA GLU A 386 -35.79 17.31 -27.21
C GLU A 386 -36.71 18.48 -27.54
N ALA A 387 -36.54 19.07 -28.72
CA ALA A 387 -37.43 20.12 -29.19
C ALA A 387 -38.89 19.61 -29.18
N PRO A 388 -39.82 20.31 -28.50
CA PRO A 388 -41.18 19.82 -28.36
C PRO A 388 -41.86 19.78 -29.73
N ASN A 389 -42.39 18.62 -30.09
CA ASN A 389 -43.18 18.44 -31.30
C ASN A 389 -44.67 18.62 -30.97
N ILE A 390 -45.20 19.83 -31.21
CA ILE A 390 -46.61 20.16 -30.99
C ILE A 390 -47.26 20.43 -32.35
N PRO A 391 -48.10 19.51 -32.87
CA PRO A 391 -48.76 19.69 -34.16
C PRO A 391 -49.69 20.91 -34.18
N ASN A 392 -49.71 21.62 -35.31
CA ASN A 392 -50.52 22.84 -35.53
C ASN A 392 -50.24 23.94 -34.49
N ALA A 393 -48.97 24.09 -34.12
CA ALA A 393 -48.50 25.12 -33.21
C ALA A 393 -47.13 25.66 -33.63
N GLU A 394 -46.85 26.89 -33.24
CA GLU A 394 -45.55 27.53 -33.41
C GLU A 394 -44.98 27.95 -32.06
N ILE A 395 -43.66 27.80 -31.88
CA ILE A 395 -42.97 28.26 -30.67
C ILE A 395 -42.73 29.76 -30.84
N VAL A 396 -43.36 30.57 -29.98
CA VAL A 396 -43.32 32.04 -30.05
C VAL A 396 -42.26 32.64 -29.13
N VAL A 397 -41.89 31.94 -28.05
CA VAL A 397 -40.88 32.40 -27.08
C VAL A 397 -39.95 31.26 -26.69
N GLY A 398 -38.65 31.55 -26.62
CA GLY A 398 -37.66 30.68 -26.00
C GLY A 398 -37.11 29.57 -26.90
N GLN A 399 -37.29 29.66 -28.22
CA GLN A 399 -36.75 28.67 -29.17
C GLN A 399 -35.22 28.58 -29.08
N LYS A 400 -34.72 27.36 -28.83
CA LYS A 400 -33.30 27.00 -28.76
C LYS A 400 -33.06 25.65 -29.44
N SER A 401 -31.79 25.36 -29.74
CA SER A 401 -31.38 24.06 -30.30
C SER A 401 -31.39 22.94 -29.26
N ASN A 402 -31.12 23.25 -27.98
CA ASN A 402 -31.13 22.31 -26.86
C ASN A 402 -31.82 22.93 -25.63
N TYR A 403 -32.61 22.14 -24.91
CA TYR A 403 -33.35 22.58 -23.72
C TYR A 403 -32.94 21.77 -22.48
N ILE A 404 -32.45 22.46 -21.44
CA ILE A 404 -32.12 21.85 -20.14
C ILE A 404 -33.35 21.84 -19.21
N ILE A 405 -33.26 21.13 -18.09
CA ILE A 405 -34.30 21.12 -17.05
C ILE A 405 -34.69 22.56 -16.64
N ASN A 406 -35.99 22.77 -16.40
CA ASN A 406 -36.63 24.05 -16.10
C ASN A 406 -36.57 25.09 -17.24
N SER A 407 -36.05 24.73 -18.42
CA SER A 407 -36.25 25.55 -19.61
C SER A 407 -37.75 25.70 -19.85
N ARG A 408 -38.20 26.95 -19.94
CA ARG A 408 -39.58 27.32 -20.23
C ARG A 408 -39.64 27.90 -21.63
N ILE A 409 -40.55 27.40 -22.44
CA ILE A 409 -40.89 27.97 -23.74
C ILE A 409 -42.38 28.25 -23.82
N GLU A 410 -42.78 29.11 -24.75
CA GLU A 410 -44.18 29.38 -25.00
C GLU A 410 -44.51 29.06 -26.46
N TYR A 411 -45.61 28.35 -26.67
CA TYR A 411 -46.12 28.03 -27.99
C TYR A 411 -47.52 28.60 -28.15
N LYS A 412 -47.88 28.88 -29.40
CA LYS A 412 -49.22 29.35 -29.79
C LYS A 412 -49.78 28.40 -30.84
N CYS A 413 -51.04 27.99 -30.68
CA CYS A 413 -51.70 27.18 -31.70
C CYS A 413 -51.91 28.01 -32.98
N SER A 414 -51.73 27.36 -34.13
CA SER A 414 -51.95 27.95 -35.43
C SER A 414 -53.42 28.40 -35.60
N PRO A 415 -53.70 29.38 -36.49
CA PRO A 415 -55.07 29.88 -36.70
C PRO A 415 -56.07 28.74 -36.99
N GLY A 416 -57.23 28.78 -36.32
CA GLY A 416 -58.27 27.73 -36.41
C GLY A 416 -58.20 26.65 -35.33
N PHE A 417 -57.14 26.65 -34.52
CA PHE A 417 -56.97 25.75 -33.37
C PHE A 417 -57.00 26.53 -32.04
N GLU A 418 -57.39 25.88 -30.96
CA GLU A 418 -57.37 26.42 -29.59
C GLU A 418 -56.40 25.61 -28.69
N PRO A 419 -55.74 26.24 -27.69
CA PRO A 419 -55.89 27.63 -27.23
C PRO A 419 -55.19 28.70 -28.10
N GLU A 420 -55.81 29.88 -28.23
CA GLU A 420 -55.24 31.02 -28.97
C GLU A 420 -54.15 31.78 -28.20
N GLN A 421 -54.23 31.76 -26.87
CA GLN A 421 -53.27 32.44 -26.01
C GLN A 421 -51.98 31.61 -25.94
N PRO A 422 -50.80 32.26 -25.87
CA PRO A 422 -49.54 31.55 -25.68
C PRO A 422 -49.57 30.68 -24.42
N GLU A 423 -49.23 29.40 -24.58
CA GLU A 423 -49.17 28.43 -23.49
C GLU A 423 -47.71 28.13 -23.15
N GLY A 424 -47.38 28.26 -21.87
CA GLY A 424 -46.04 27.99 -21.35
C GLY A 424 -45.86 26.54 -20.96
N ILE A 425 -44.84 25.89 -21.52
CA ILE A 425 -44.42 24.53 -21.15
C ILE A 425 -43.02 24.54 -20.57
N THR A 426 -42.76 23.61 -19.66
CA THR A 426 -41.50 23.53 -18.92
C THR A 426 -40.91 22.14 -19.03
N CYS A 427 -39.62 22.07 -19.31
CA CYS A 427 -38.84 20.82 -19.31
C CYS A 427 -38.69 20.32 -17.87
N ASP A 428 -39.24 19.15 -17.56
CA ASP A 428 -39.22 18.58 -16.22
C ASP A 428 -37.93 17.81 -15.91
N TYR A 429 -37.83 17.32 -14.68
CA TYR A 429 -36.68 16.55 -14.19
C TYR A 429 -36.50 15.18 -14.87
N ARG A 430 -37.45 14.72 -15.71
CA ARG A 430 -37.36 13.48 -16.49
C ARG A 430 -36.93 13.74 -17.93
N GLY A 431 -36.72 15.00 -18.33
CA GLY A 431 -36.45 15.39 -19.71
C GLY A 431 -37.71 15.33 -20.57
N GLN A 432 -38.88 15.55 -19.98
CA GLN A 432 -40.16 15.62 -20.67
C GLN A 432 -40.80 17.00 -20.51
N TRP A 433 -41.48 17.46 -21.56
CA TRP A 433 -42.23 18.70 -21.50
C TRP A 433 -43.53 18.50 -20.72
N THR A 434 -43.74 19.34 -19.71
CA THR A 434 -44.96 19.32 -18.89
C THR A 434 -45.96 20.37 -19.37
N ASN A 435 -47.24 20.17 -19.05
CA ASN A 435 -48.36 21.07 -19.37
C ASN A 435 -48.61 21.30 -20.86
N ILE A 436 -48.23 20.35 -21.73
CA ILE A 436 -48.54 20.44 -23.16
C ILE A 436 -50.05 20.29 -23.36
N LYS A 437 -50.72 21.35 -23.83
CA LYS A 437 -52.11 21.32 -24.30
C LYS A 437 -52.14 21.03 -25.80
N LYS A 438 -52.88 20.00 -26.20
CA LYS A 438 -53.02 19.67 -27.62
C LYS A 438 -53.80 20.80 -28.31
N CYS A 439 -53.28 21.28 -29.43
CA CYS A 439 -54.01 22.20 -30.29
C CYS A 439 -55.18 21.45 -30.93
N THR A 440 -56.40 21.80 -30.53
CA THR A 440 -57.62 21.17 -31.04
C THR A 440 -58.33 22.12 -31.99
N GLU A 441 -58.91 21.58 -33.07
CA GLU A 441 -59.74 22.39 -33.98
C GLU A 441 -60.85 23.06 -33.17
N LYS A 442 -61.01 24.36 -33.35
CA LYS A 442 -62.16 25.06 -32.79
C LYS A 442 -63.46 24.48 -33.37
N LYS A 443 -64.45 24.29 -32.51
CA LYS A 443 -65.78 23.78 -32.89
C LYS A 443 -66.86 24.67 -32.29
N CYS A 444 -67.95 24.87 -33.03
CA CYS A 444 -69.18 25.40 -32.46
C CYS A 444 -69.88 24.30 -31.66
N GLU A 445 -70.41 24.67 -30.51
CA GLU A 445 -71.40 23.86 -29.82
C GLU A 445 -72.68 23.82 -30.65
N ALA A 446 -73.53 22.84 -30.38
CA ALA A 446 -74.83 22.74 -31.04
C ALA A 446 -75.64 24.05 -30.83
N PRO A 447 -76.23 24.62 -31.89
CA PRO A 447 -77.01 25.84 -31.75
C PRO A 447 -78.26 25.55 -30.91
N ASN A 448 -78.50 26.39 -29.90
CA ASN A 448 -79.69 26.32 -29.09
C ASN A 448 -80.75 27.28 -29.67
N ILE A 449 -81.70 26.74 -30.43
CA ILE A 449 -82.79 27.50 -31.04
C ILE A 449 -84.11 26.96 -30.50
N PRO A 450 -84.82 27.72 -29.64
CA PRO A 450 -86.10 27.28 -29.09
C PRO A 450 -87.15 27.04 -30.18
N ASN A 451 -87.96 25.99 -30.01
CA ASN A 451 -89.05 25.62 -30.91
C ASN A 451 -88.60 25.34 -32.36
N ALA A 452 -87.39 24.83 -32.53
CA ALA A 452 -86.81 24.40 -33.80
C ALA A 452 -86.22 22.98 -33.71
N GLU A 453 -86.22 22.28 -34.83
CA GLU A 453 -85.54 21.00 -35.00
C GLU A 453 -84.44 21.13 -36.06
N ILE A 454 -83.23 20.64 -35.76
CA ILE A 454 -82.11 20.63 -36.71
C ILE A 454 -82.31 19.50 -37.72
N VAL A 455 -82.35 19.86 -39.00
CA VAL A 455 -82.58 18.94 -40.12
C VAL A 455 -81.39 17.98 -40.23
N GLY A 456 -81.64 16.68 -40.11
CA GLY A 456 -80.60 15.64 -40.15
C GLY A 456 -80.00 15.25 -38.79
N GLY A 457 -80.54 15.80 -37.70
CA GLY A 457 -80.19 15.41 -36.33
C GLY A 457 -79.08 16.27 -35.71
N GLN A 458 -79.23 16.57 -34.42
CA GLN A 458 -78.29 17.42 -33.69
C GLN A 458 -77.05 16.64 -33.27
N ARG A 459 -75.89 17.06 -33.76
CA ARG A 459 -74.58 16.65 -33.23
C ARG A 459 -74.18 17.57 -32.09
N PRO A 460 -73.39 17.08 -31.11
CA PRO A 460 -72.94 17.89 -29.98
C PRO A 460 -72.05 19.06 -30.41
N ASN A 461 -71.23 18.88 -31.45
CA ASN A 461 -70.26 19.89 -31.92
C ASN A 461 -70.13 19.88 -33.46
N TYR A 462 -69.88 21.04 -34.04
CA TYR A 462 -69.69 21.25 -35.49
C TYR A 462 -68.39 22.02 -35.77
N ARG A 463 -67.71 21.75 -36.89
CA ARG A 463 -66.49 22.47 -37.27
C ARG A 463 -66.81 23.94 -37.65
N ILE A 464 -65.86 24.85 -37.50
CA ILE A 464 -65.97 26.21 -38.05
C ILE A 464 -66.28 26.15 -39.56
N ASN A 465 -67.13 27.07 -40.03
CA ASN A 465 -67.73 27.13 -41.36
C ASN A 465 -68.69 25.98 -41.70
N SER A 466 -69.03 25.11 -40.74
CA SER A 466 -70.11 24.14 -40.95
C SER A 466 -71.43 24.89 -41.09
N THR A 467 -72.17 24.53 -42.13
CA THR A 467 -73.54 25.01 -42.32
C THR A 467 -74.52 23.92 -41.95
N ILE A 468 -75.51 24.24 -41.12
CA ILE A 468 -76.62 23.35 -40.82
C ILE A 468 -77.93 24.06 -41.13
N GLU A 469 -78.99 23.27 -41.33
CA GLU A 469 -80.32 23.79 -41.52
C GLU A 469 -81.19 23.39 -40.34
N TYR A 470 -82.00 24.30 -39.84
CA TYR A 470 -83.04 23.99 -38.87
C TYR A 470 -84.39 24.40 -39.43
N LYS A 471 -85.43 23.73 -38.96
CA LYS A 471 -86.81 24.03 -39.30
C LYS A 471 -87.57 24.34 -38.02
N CYS A 472 -88.34 25.41 -38.02
CA CYS A 472 -89.20 25.71 -36.89
C CYS A 472 -90.29 24.65 -36.74
N SER A 473 -90.58 24.28 -35.50
CA SER A 473 -91.63 23.34 -35.14
C SER A 473 -93.01 23.83 -35.62
N THR A 474 -93.95 22.90 -35.80
CA THR A 474 -95.30 23.20 -36.30
C THR A 474 -95.97 24.32 -35.51
N GLY A 475 -96.41 25.38 -36.21
CA GLY A 475 -97.01 26.58 -35.60
C GLY A 475 -96.09 27.80 -35.58
N PHE A 476 -94.80 27.66 -35.91
CA PHE A 476 -93.84 28.77 -35.94
C PHE A 476 -93.27 29.02 -37.35
N LYS A 477 -92.95 30.28 -37.67
CA LYS A 477 -92.27 30.73 -38.89
C LYS A 477 -90.81 31.09 -38.57
N PRO A 478 -89.88 30.91 -39.52
CA PRO A 478 -90.09 30.44 -40.90
C PRO A 478 -90.31 28.91 -41.00
N VAL A 479 -91.25 28.50 -41.85
CA VAL A 479 -91.58 27.08 -42.10
C VAL A 479 -90.53 26.41 -43.00
N GLN A 480 -89.88 27.20 -43.85
CA GLN A 480 -88.79 26.72 -44.71
C GLN A 480 -87.51 26.54 -43.88
N PRO A 481 -86.68 25.53 -44.19
CA PRO A 481 -85.40 25.34 -43.52
C PRO A 481 -84.55 26.61 -43.59
N VAL A 482 -84.06 27.07 -42.45
CA VAL A 482 -83.13 28.21 -42.35
C VAL A 482 -81.73 27.66 -42.19
N ARG A 483 -80.84 28.10 -43.07
CA ARG A 483 -79.43 27.73 -43.06
C ARG A 483 -78.65 28.70 -42.19
N ILE A 484 -77.95 28.16 -41.20
CA ILE A 484 -77.05 28.90 -40.29
C ILE A 484 -75.63 28.37 -40.44
N THR A 485 -74.65 29.24 -40.22
CA THR A 485 -73.24 28.92 -40.38
C THR A 485 -72.50 29.18 -39.08
N CYS A 486 -71.68 28.22 -38.66
CA CYS A 486 -70.76 28.40 -37.54
C CYS A 486 -69.59 29.29 -37.99
N ASP A 487 -69.47 30.49 -37.44
CA ASP A 487 -68.40 31.42 -37.79
C ASP A 487 -67.08 31.16 -37.05
N SER A 488 -66.07 31.98 -37.34
CA SER A 488 -64.74 31.89 -36.74
C SER A 488 -64.69 32.22 -35.25
N GLN A 489 -65.74 32.85 -34.70
CA GLN A 489 -65.88 33.21 -33.29
C GLN A 489 -66.66 32.15 -32.49
N ARG A 490 -66.93 30.98 -33.09
CA ARG A 490 -67.72 29.89 -32.51
C ARG A 490 -69.19 30.28 -32.29
N GLN A 491 -69.70 31.25 -33.05
CA GLN A 491 -71.09 31.69 -33.02
C GLN A 491 -71.82 31.24 -34.28
N TRP A 492 -73.11 30.95 -34.15
CA TRP A 492 -73.95 30.64 -35.30
C TRP A 492 -74.53 31.94 -35.86
N THR A 493 -74.17 32.27 -37.10
CA THR A 493 -74.67 33.46 -37.77
C THR A 493 -76.05 33.21 -38.37
N ASP A 494 -76.82 34.28 -38.55
CA ASP A 494 -78.10 34.28 -39.26
C ASP A 494 -79.21 33.44 -38.60
N ILE A 495 -79.10 33.18 -37.28
CA ILE A 495 -80.18 32.56 -36.51
C ILE A 495 -81.43 33.44 -36.57
N ARG A 496 -82.53 32.88 -37.05
CA ARG A 496 -83.87 33.51 -37.03
C ARG A 496 -84.73 32.86 -35.96
N GLN A 497 -85.13 33.62 -34.96
CA GLN A 497 -86.00 33.10 -33.91
C GLN A 497 -87.32 32.57 -34.50
N CYS A 498 -87.76 31.40 -34.04
CA CYS A 498 -89.02 30.81 -34.46
C CYS A 498 -90.18 31.56 -33.79
N THR A 499 -90.98 32.28 -34.58
CA THR A 499 -92.11 33.10 -34.10
C THR A 499 -93.44 32.53 -34.58
N GLY A 500 -94.45 32.47 -33.70
CA GLY A 500 -95.72 31.80 -33.98
C GLY A 500 -96.49 32.36 -35.19
N MET A 501 -97.25 31.53 -35.91
CA MET A 501 -98.22 31.97 -36.91
C MET A 501 -99.45 32.57 -36.22
N VAL A 502 -99.60 33.90 -36.30
CA VAL A 502 -100.79 34.60 -35.81
C VAL A 502 -101.96 34.35 -36.77
N ASN A 503 -103.05 33.75 -36.27
CA ASN A 503 -104.33 33.59 -36.97
C ASN A 503 -105.12 34.91 -36.95
N MET A 504 -105.90 35.16 -38.01
CA MET A 504 -106.63 36.41 -38.29
C MET A 504 -107.91 36.57 -37.44
N MET A 505 -107.73 36.85 -36.15
CA MET A 505 -108.62 37.57 -35.24
C MET A 505 -107.72 37.94 -34.04
N ASP A 506 -107.76 39.20 -33.60
CA ASP A 506 -106.84 39.83 -32.63
C ASP A 506 -105.47 40.27 -33.18
N VAL A 507 -105.50 41.26 -34.08
CA VAL A 507 -104.46 42.29 -34.11
C VAL A 507 -105.16 43.63 -34.27
N CYS A 508 -105.31 44.35 -33.16
CA CYS A 508 -105.63 45.77 -33.19
C CYS A 508 -104.55 46.47 -34.02
N PHE A 509 -104.88 46.84 -35.26
CA PHE A 509 -104.26 48.00 -35.86
C PHE A 509 -104.53 49.15 -34.88
N THR A 510 -103.50 49.56 -34.16
CA THR A 510 -103.49 50.86 -33.51
C THR A 510 -103.58 51.87 -34.65
N GLU A 511 -104.83 52.21 -35.02
CA GLU A 511 -105.13 53.39 -35.82
C GLU A 511 -104.28 54.50 -35.21
N LYS A 512 -103.38 55.08 -36.02
CA LYS A 512 -102.58 56.21 -35.57
C LYS A 512 -103.59 57.32 -35.23
N MET A 513 -103.83 57.51 -33.94
CA MET A 513 -104.77 58.49 -33.38
C MET A 513 -103.98 59.50 -32.55
N CYS A 514 -104.39 60.77 -32.56
CA CYS A 514 -103.95 61.76 -31.59
C CYS A 514 -104.73 61.58 -30.28
N ALA A 515 -104.04 61.73 -29.15
CA ALA A 515 -104.68 61.96 -27.87
C ALA A 515 -105.38 63.35 -27.87
N PRO A 516 -106.39 63.59 -27.02
CA PRO A 516 -106.96 64.93 -26.83
C PRO A 516 -105.87 65.97 -26.54
N PRO A 517 -105.90 67.16 -27.17
CA PRO A 517 -104.88 68.17 -26.96
C PRO A 517 -104.96 68.72 -25.53
N CYS A 518 -103.80 68.79 -24.87
CA CYS A 518 -103.64 69.39 -23.55
C CYS A 518 -103.19 70.85 -23.71
N ILE A 519 -104.14 71.78 -23.80
CA ILE A 519 -103.86 73.22 -23.86
C ILE A 519 -104.23 73.82 -22.50
N PRO A 520 -103.26 74.30 -21.70
CA PRO A 520 -103.55 74.91 -20.40
C PRO A 520 -104.46 76.13 -20.55
N ASN A 521 -105.44 76.28 -19.65
CA ASN A 521 -106.38 77.40 -19.62
C ASN A 521 -107.26 77.56 -20.88
N ALA A 522 -107.60 76.44 -21.54
CA ALA A 522 -108.53 76.38 -22.66
C ALA A 522 -109.57 75.28 -22.49
N GLU A 523 -110.75 75.46 -23.10
CA GLU A 523 -111.81 74.46 -23.19
C GLU A 523 -112.07 74.08 -24.66
N ILE A 524 -112.24 72.79 -24.95
CA ILE A 524 -112.56 72.31 -26.30
C ILE A 524 -114.03 72.62 -26.59
N VAL A 525 -114.30 73.25 -27.73
CA VAL A 525 -115.64 73.62 -28.17
C VAL A 525 -116.35 72.35 -28.67
N GLY A 526 -117.20 71.77 -27.81
CA GLY A 526 -118.00 70.58 -28.12
C GLY A 526 -117.66 69.38 -27.23
N LYS A 527 -118.10 68.18 -27.65
CA LYS A 527 -117.94 66.95 -26.85
C LYS A 527 -116.53 66.37 -27.04
N GLN A 528 -115.69 66.43 -26.02
CA GLN A 528 -114.34 65.89 -26.05
C GLN A 528 -114.34 64.35 -26.19
N ARG A 529 -113.50 63.84 -27.09
CA ARG A 529 -113.30 62.40 -27.32
C ARG A 529 -111.98 61.93 -26.69
N SER A 530 -111.94 60.66 -26.31
CA SER A 530 -110.76 60.01 -25.75
C SER A 530 -109.61 59.86 -26.75
N THR A 531 -109.90 59.87 -28.06
CA THR A 531 -108.91 59.86 -29.16
C THR A 531 -109.49 60.52 -30.42
N TYR A 532 -108.60 61.05 -31.29
CA TYR A 532 -108.94 61.69 -32.57
C TYR A 532 -108.12 61.06 -33.71
N ARG A 533 -108.71 60.88 -34.89
CA ARG A 533 -107.99 60.33 -36.05
C ARG A 533 -107.09 61.39 -36.70
N ILE A 534 -106.05 60.99 -37.41
CA ILE A 534 -105.25 61.88 -38.27
C ILE A 534 -106.17 62.66 -39.23
N ASN A 535 -105.89 63.94 -39.44
CA ASN A 535 -106.68 64.96 -40.14
C ASN A 535 -108.00 65.37 -39.46
N SER A 536 -108.28 64.91 -38.23
CA SER A 536 -109.41 65.43 -37.44
C SER A 536 -109.16 66.89 -37.08
N ARG A 537 -110.17 67.74 -37.28
CA ARG A 537 -110.17 69.16 -36.90
C ARG A 537 -111.07 69.37 -35.70
N ILE A 538 -110.57 70.05 -34.67
CA ILE A 538 -111.36 70.45 -33.52
C ILE A 538 -111.10 71.92 -33.21
N GLU A 539 -112.00 72.54 -32.47
CA GLU A 539 -111.85 73.91 -32.01
C GLU A 539 -111.72 73.94 -30.49
N TYR A 540 -110.90 74.85 -29.97
CA TYR A 540 -110.86 75.18 -28.57
C TYR A 540 -110.99 76.69 -28.38
N LYS A 541 -111.50 77.10 -27.22
CA LYS A 541 -111.61 78.50 -26.81
C LYS A 541 -110.83 78.69 -25.53
N CYS A 542 -110.02 79.74 -25.43
CA CYS A 542 -109.33 80.04 -24.18
C CYS A 542 -110.35 80.43 -23.10
N SER A 543 -110.11 79.99 -21.86
CA SER A 543 -110.95 80.32 -20.71
C SER A 543 -110.91 81.83 -20.43
N THR A 544 -111.97 82.36 -19.83
CA THR A 544 -112.16 83.80 -19.57
C THR A 544 -110.93 84.45 -18.92
N GLY A 545 -110.35 85.48 -19.54
CA GLY A 545 -109.12 86.16 -19.08
C GLY A 545 -107.82 85.76 -19.82
N PHE A 546 -107.91 84.87 -20.81
CA PHE A 546 -106.81 84.47 -21.69
C PHE A 546 -107.18 84.70 -23.16
N GLU A 547 -106.24 85.20 -23.96
CA GLU A 547 -106.43 85.38 -25.41
C GLU A 547 -105.83 84.20 -26.21
N PRO A 548 -106.43 83.81 -27.35
CA PRO A 548 -107.58 84.43 -28.04
C PRO A 548 -108.96 83.97 -27.51
N GLU A 549 -109.91 84.91 -27.38
CA GLU A 549 -111.30 84.60 -26.99
C GLU A 549 -112.14 83.94 -28.10
N GLN A 550 -111.69 83.97 -29.36
CA GLN A 550 -112.38 83.32 -30.47
C GLN A 550 -111.96 81.85 -30.58
N PRO A 551 -112.86 80.93 -31.00
CA PRO A 551 -112.51 79.53 -31.20
C PRO A 551 -111.37 79.36 -32.21
N VAL A 552 -110.30 78.66 -31.81
CA VAL A 552 -109.14 78.35 -32.65
C VAL A 552 -109.22 76.90 -33.09
N GLN A 553 -109.14 76.67 -34.41
CA GLN A 553 -109.19 75.34 -35.01
C GLN A 553 -107.79 74.73 -35.13
N ILE A 554 -107.63 73.50 -34.62
CA ILE A 554 -106.38 72.71 -34.69
C ILE A 554 -106.62 71.39 -35.39
N THR A 555 -105.57 70.85 -36.03
CA THR A 555 -105.65 69.61 -36.82
C THR A 555 -104.64 68.58 -36.32
N CYS A 556 -105.07 67.32 -36.18
CA CYS A 556 -104.18 66.20 -35.85
C CYS A 556 -103.39 65.76 -37.09
N ASP A 557 -102.06 65.81 -37.05
CA ASP A 557 -101.21 65.48 -38.20
C ASP A 557 -100.78 64.00 -38.26
N SER A 558 -100.06 63.65 -39.33
CA SER A 558 -99.58 62.28 -39.56
C SER A 558 -98.54 61.77 -38.56
N GLN A 559 -97.96 62.65 -37.74
CA GLN A 559 -96.98 62.35 -36.69
C GLN A 559 -97.63 62.21 -35.30
N ARG A 560 -98.97 62.25 -35.21
CA ARG A 560 -99.76 62.20 -33.98
C ARG A 560 -99.62 63.44 -33.09
N GLN A 561 -99.32 64.60 -33.68
CA GLN A 561 -99.28 65.89 -32.97
C GLN A 561 -100.37 66.84 -33.49
N TRP A 562 -100.79 67.77 -32.64
CA TRP A 562 -101.75 68.81 -33.01
C TRP A 562 -100.99 70.01 -33.59
N THR A 563 -101.31 70.40 -34.82
CA THR A 563 -100.71 71.56 -35.47
C THR A 563 -101.53 72.82 -35.20
N ASP A 564 -100.89 73.98 -35.33
CA ASP A 564 -101.51 75.31 -35.21
C ASP A 564 -102.04 75.64 -33.81
N ILE A 565 -101.54 74.96 -32.76
CA ILE A 565 -101.86 75.28 -31.37
C ILE A 565 -101.33 76.68 -31.02
N GLN A 566 -102.22 77.55 -30.51
CA GLN A 566 -101.86 78.82 -29.89
C GLN A 566 -101.97 78.69 -28.36
N THR A 567 -100.90 78.98 -27.64
CA THR A 567 -100.95 78.95 -26.16
C THR A 567 -101.86 80.05 -25.64
N CYS A 568 -102.81 79.71 -24.77
CA CYS A 568 -103.62 80.70 -24.06
C CYS A 568 -102.73 81.51 -23.12
N THR A 569 -102.41 82.74 -23.51
CA THR A 569 -101.60 83.66 -22.71
C THR A 569 -102.50 84.58 -21.90
N GLY A 570 -102.29 84.60 -20.58
CA GLY A 570 -103.10 85.40 -19.67
C GLY A 570 -102.86 86.89 -19.91
N VAL A 571 -103.94 87.67 -19.92
CA VAL A 571 -103.88 89.13 -20.03
C VAL A 571 -103.29 89.68 -18.74
N LEU A 572 -101.97 89.91 -18.71
CA LEU A 572 -101.20 90.28 -17.53
C LEU A 572 -101.62 91.63 -16.94
N GLN A 573 -102.20 91.62 -15.74
CA GLN A 573 -102.02 92.68 -14.75
C GLN A 573 -101.18 92.16 -13.57
N TRP A 574 -99.87 92.40 -13.68
CA TRP A 574 -98.85 92.70 -12.64
C TRP A 574 -99.02 92.06 -11.24
N PHE A 575 -98.14 91.12 -10.87
CA PHE A 575 -97.04 91.33 -9.89
C PHE A 575 -96.20 90.04 -9.70
N ASN A 576 -94.89 90.23 -9.53
CA ASN A 576 -93.79 89.25 -9.46
C ASN A 576 -93.91 88.17 -8.37
N ILE A 577 -93.41 86.94 -8.66
CA ILE A 577 -92.49 86.08 -7.88
C ILE A 577 -92.11 84.83 -8.74
N LEU A 578 -90.83 84.44 -8.76
CA LEU A 578 -90.26 83.20 -9.36
C LEU A 578 -90.26 82.03 -8.33
N PRO A 579 -89.82 80.79 -8.67
CA PRO A 579 -90.39 79.75 -9.55
C PRO A 579 -90.69 78.45 -8.74
N LEU A 580 -91.29 77.39 -9.33
CA LEU A 580 -91.07 75.99 -8.88
C LEU A 580 -91.58 74.94 -9.88
N ASN A 581 -90.80 73.88 -9.99
CA ASN A 581 -90.90 72.72 -10.88
C ASN A 581 -92.03 71.73 -10.52
N SER A 582 -92.33 70.91 -11.54
CA SER A 582 -92.73 69.49 -11.52
C SER A 582 -94.02 69.08 -10.80
N ILE A 583 -94.95 68.54 -11.59
CA ILE A 583 -95.63 67.28 -11.24
C ILE A 583 -95.45 66.32 -12.41
N GLU A 584 -94.40 65.49 -12.30
CA GLU A 584 -94.40 64.17 -12.91
C GLU A 584 -95.42 63.30 -12.16
N CYS A 585 -96.16 62.48 -12.91
CA CYS A 585 -96.87 61.33 -12.36
C CYS A 585 -96.67 60.12 -13.29
N CYS A 586 -95.76 59.26 -12.83
CA CYS A 586 -95.74 57.80 -12.85
C CYS A 586 -95.74 57.03 -14.18
N ASP A 587 -94.54 56.53 -14.48
CA ASP A 587 -94.26 55.15 -14.90
C ASP A 587 -95.14 54.09 -14.18
N ILE A 588 -95.50 53.04 -14.92
CA ILE A 588 -95.37 51.63 -14.50
C ILE A 588 -95.07 50.82 -15.78
N ASN A 589 -93.87 50.25 -15.79
CA ASN A 589 -93.45 49.15 -16.65
C ASN A 589 -94.07 47.82 -16.15
N GLU A 590 -94.17 46.87 -17.08
CA GLU A 590 -94.32 45.42 -16.88
C GLU A 590 -95.68 44.88 -16.40
N LEU A 591 -96.31 44.01 -17.22
CA LEU A 591 -96.47 42.58 -16.94
C LEU A 591 -97.24 41.88 -18.09
N ILE A 592 -96.53 40.97 -18.76
CA ILE A 592 -96.96 39.63 -19.22
C ILE A 592 -97.77 39.50 -20.54
N ASP A 593 -97.15 38.67 -21.38
CA ASP A 593 -97.57 37.87 -22.55
C ASP A 593 -97.99 38.54 -23.88
#